data_AF-A0A5B9W9K8-F1
#
_entry.id   AF-A0A5B9W9K8-F1
#
_cell.length_a   1.000
_cell.length_b   1.000
_cell.length_c   1.000
_cell.angle_alpha   90.00
_cell.angle_beta   90.00
_cell.angle_gamma   90.00
#
_symmetry.space_group_name_H-M   'P 1'
#
loop_
_entity.id
_entity.type
_entity.pdbx_description
1 polymer ?
#
loop_
_entity_poly.entity_id
_entity_poly.type
_entity_poly.pdbx_seq_one_letter_code
_entity_poly.pdbx_strand_id
1 'polypeptide(L)'
;MSNLVAQQRTGAQSWHGRVSILLGLVLIFSTWAFLAVRTGSPSDVREWGVVRTIAATVAGPFAGAVARHFQPCCLASSMAIAAFFVPFLAIGLLAQVVPWTAAIGSRWAARKIVFWTLGWTIWLFGGPASFLHAFC
;
A
#
# COMPACT_ATOMS: atom_id res chain seq x y z
N MET A 1 -23.56 -26.77 -17.27
CA MET A 1 -23.88 -25.79 -16.20
C MET A 1 -23.05 -25.97 -14.92
N SER A 2 -22.64 -27.19 -14.55
CA SER A 2 -21.80 -27.49 -13.37
C SER A 2 -20.40 -26.85 -13.37
N ASN A 3 -19.72 -26.75 -14.52
CA ASN A 3 -18.36 -26.19 -14.59
C ASN A 3 -18.29 -24.67 -14.36
N LEU A 4 -19.33 -23.91 -14.74
CA LEU A 4 -19.39 -22.47 -14.54
C LEU A 4 -19.50 -22.11 -13.05
N VAL A 5 -20.28 -22.88 -12.28
CA VAL A 5 -20.46 -22.68 -10.84
C VAL A 5 -19.15 -22.96 -10.07
N ALA A 6 -18.39 -23.98 -10.48
CA ALA A 6 -17.10 -24.30 -9.88
C ALA A 6 -16.02 -23.23 -10.19
N GLN A 7 -16.02 -22.69 -11.41
CA GLN A 7 -15.09 -21.63 -11.81
C GLN A 7 -15.40 -20.28 -11.13
N GLN A 8 -16.68 -19.99 -10.89
CA GLN A 8 -17.13 -18.78 -10.22
C GLN A 8 -16.80 -18.79 -8.71
N ARG A 9 -16.88 -19.96 -8.04
CA ARG A 9 -16.48 -20.11 -6.62
C ARG A 9 -14.98 -19.91 -6.41
N THR A 10 -14.14 -20.46 -7.29
CA THR A 10 -12.68 -20.34 -7.16
C THR A 10 -12.19 -18.91 -7.41
N GLY A 11 -12.80 -18.20 -8.37
CA GLY A 11 -12.56 -16.77 -8.59
C GLY A 11 -12.88 -15.92 -7.35
N ALA A 12 -14.09 -16.08 -6.80
CA ALA A 12 -14.53 -15.34 -5.62
C ALA A 12 -13.67 -15.65 -4.38
N GLN A 13 -13.29 -16.90 -4.15
CA GLN A 13 -12.46 -17.29 -3.01
C GLN A 13 -11.03 -16.73 -3.09
N SER A 14 -10.47 -16.61 -4.31
CA SER A 14 -9.17 -15.96 -4.52
C SER A 14 -9.19 -14.44 -4.27
N TRP A 15 -10.34 -13.79 -4.53
CA TRP A 15 -10.53 -12.36 -4.31
C TRP A 15 -10.57 -12.02 -2.82
N HIS A 16 -11.33 -12.78 -2.03
CA HIS A 16 -11.40 -12.59 -0.58
C HIS A 16 -10.02 -12.67 0.08
N GLY A 17 -9.17 -13.63 -0.31
CA GLY A 17 -7.82 -13.74 0.23
C GLY A 17 -6.95 -12.51 -0.04
N ARG A 18 -7.03 -11.93 -1.25
CA ARG A 18 -6.29 -10.72 -1.62
C ARG A 18 -6.77 -9.49 -0.86
N VAL A 19 -8.09 -9.34 -0.73
CA VAL A 19 -8.70 -8.26 0.03
C VAL A 19 -8.32 -8.36 1.51
N SER A 20 -8.35 -9.55 2.11
CA SER A 20 -7.93 -9.75 3.50
C SER A 20 -6.45 -9.40 3.72
N ILE A 21 -5.56 -9.79 2.81
CA ILE A 21 -4.13 -9.41 2.88
C ILE A 21 -3.96 -7.90 2.79
N LEU A 22 -4.64 -7.27 1.82
CA LEU A 22 -4.58 -5.82 1.63
C LEU A 22 -5.12 -5.08 2.86
N LEU A 23 -6.26 -5.52 3.41
CA LEU A 23 -6.83 -4.95 4.63
C LEU A 23 -5.89 -5.10 5.82
N GLY A 24 -5.26 -6.26 5.99
CA GLY A 24 -4.25 -6.47 7.03
C GLY A 24 -3.06 -5.51 6.91
N LEU A 25 -2.51 -5.38 5.70
CA LEU A 25 -1.41 -4.43 5.40
C LEU A 25 -1.84 -2.97 5.66
N VAL A 26 -3.03 -2.60 5.20
CA VAL A 26 -3.59 -1.26 5.42
C VAL A 26 -3.81 -0.99 6.91
N LEU A 27 -4.30 -1.95 7.69
CA LEU A 27 -4.51 -1.77 9.14
C LEU A 27 -3.18 -1.56 9.88
N ILE A 28 -2.16 -2.36 9.57
CA ILE A 28 -0.82 -2.21 10.16
C ILE A 28 -0.25 -0.84 9.80
N PHE A 29 -0.32 -0.46 8.52
CA PHE A 29 0.20 0.82 8.06
C PHE A 29 -0.59 2.02 8.61
N SER A 30 -1.92 1.90 8.71
CA SER A 30 -2.78 2.92 9.32
C SER A 30 -2.44 3.13 10.79
N THR A 31 -2.15 2.05 11.52
CA THR A 31 -1.70 2.13 12.92
C THR A 31 -0.39 2.91 13.02
N TRP A 32 0.57 2.61 12.14
CA TRP A 32 1.84 3.34 12.06
C TRP A 32 1.65 4.82 11.69
N ALA A 33 0.87 5.11 10.65
CA ALA A 33 0.58 6.47 10.22
C ALA A 33 -0.13 7.28 11.32
N PHE A 34 -1.05 6.64 12.04
CA PHE A 34 -1.74 7.25 13.17
C PHE A 34 -0.79 7.61 14.31
N LEU A 35 0.12 6.70 14.68
CA LEU A 35 1.14 6.96 15.68
C LEU A 35 2.06 8.12 15.23
N ALA A 36 2.44 8.15 13.96
CA ALA A 36 3.31 9.18 13.42
C ALA A 36 2.63 10.56 13.32
N VAL A 37 1.33 10.62 13.05
CA VAL A 37 0.57 11.88 13.09
C VAL A 37 0.37 12.37 14.52
N ARG A 38 0.21 11.46 15.50
CA ARG A 38 0.01 11.80 16.91
C ARG A 38 1.23 12.37 17.62
N THR A 39 2.44 12.26 17.06
CA THR A 39 3.63 12.93 17.63
C THR A 39 3.68 14.43 17.30
N GLY A 40 2.75 14.95 16.50
CA GLY A 40 2.60 16.38 16.22
C GLY A 40 1.99 17.19 17.37
N SER A 41 1.93 18.51 17.20
CA SER A 41 1.35 19.47 18.17
C SER A 41 -0.07 19.04 18.62
N PRO A 42 -0.41 19.12 19.92
CA PRO A 42 -1.73 18.73 20.45
C PRO A 42 -2.92 19.42 19.77
N SER A 43 -2.73 20.62 19.20
CA SER A 43 -3.77 21.37 18.48
C SER A 43 -4.08 20.75 17.10
N ASP A 44 -3.07 20.32 16.35
CA ASP A 44 -3.23 19.72 15.02
C ASP A 44 -3.83 18.31 15.05
N VAL A 45 -3.45 17.54 16.08
CA VAL A 45 -3.88 16.14 16.25
C VAL A 45 -5.39 16.05 16.54
N ARG A 46 -5.96 17.07 17.19
CA ARG A 46 -7.35 17.08 17.65
C ARG A 46 -8.35 17.48 16.56
N GLU A 47 -7.95 18.31 15.60
CA GLU A 47 -8.84 18.75 14.50
C GLU A 47 -8.70 17.92 13.22
N TRP A 48 -7.48 17.47 12.86
CA TRP A 48 -7.23 16.85 11.55
C TRP A 48 -6.60 15.45 11.60
N GLY A 49 -6.50 14.84 12.79
CA GLY A 49 -5.78 13.58 13.00
C GLY A 49 -6.26 12.42 12.12
N VAL A 50 -7.59 12.24 11.98
CA VAL A 50 -8.16 11.14 11.16
C VAL A 50 -7.94 11.37 9.67
N VAL A 51 -8.20 12.58 9.18
CA VAL A 51 -8.04 12.93 7.76
C VAL A 51 -6.58 12.81 7.32
N ARG A 52 -5.65 13.29 8.14
CA ARG A 52 -4.20 13.16 7.86
C ARG A 52 -3.74 11.71 7.93
N THR A 53 -4.30 10.91 8.83
CA THR A 53 -3.98 9.47 8.91
C THR A 53 -4.44 8.76 7.65
N ILE A 54 -5.68 8.99 7.19
CA ILE A 54 -6.19 8.39 5.94
C ILE A 54 -5.34 8.84 4.76
N ALA A 55 -5.05 10.13 4.65
CA ALA A 55 -4.21 10.67 3.59
C ALA A 55 -2.79 10.06 3.62
N ALA A 56 -2.17 9.95 4.79
CA ALA A 56 -0.87 9.31 4.96
C ALA A 56 -0.90 7.81 4.61
N THR A 57 -1.97 7.11 4.98
CA THR A 57 -2.18 5.69 4.68
C THR A 57 -2.31 5.42 3.18
N VAL A 58 -3.13 6.21 2.49
CA VAL A 58 -3.36 6.06 1.05
C VAL A 58 -2.13 6.51 0.26
N ALA A 59 -1.50 7.60 0.70
CA ALA A 59 -0.41 8.21 -0.04
C ALA A 59 0.95 7.53 0.20
N GLY A 60 1.03 6.50 1.06
CA GLY A 60 2.23 5.67 1.24
C GLY A 60 3.50 6.51 1.47
N PRO A 61 4.40 6.62 0.48
CA PRO A 61 5.62 7.45 0.56
C PRO A 61 5.40 8.94 0.80
N PHE A 62 4.19 9.47 0.65
CA PHE A 62 3.90 10.88 0.96
C PHE A 62 3.45 11.12 2.41
N ALA A 63 3.44 10.08 3.26
CA ALA A 63 2.99 10.19 4.63
C ALA A 63 3.74 11.28 5.43
N GLY A 64 5.06 11.41 5.25
CA GLY A 64 5.87 12.46 5.88
C GLY A 64 5.52 13.87 5.37
N ALA A 65 5.31 14.04 4.06
CA ALA A 65 4.85 15.30 3.49
C ALA A 65 3.46 15.70 4.02
N VAL A 66 2.51 14.76 4.09
CA VAL A 66 1.16 15.00 4.64
C VAL A 66 1.23 15.45 6.10
N ALA A 67 2.08 14.82 6.92
CA ALA A 67 2.24 15.17 8.32
C ALA A 67 2.82 16.58 8.52
N ARG A 68 3.67 17.04 7.60
CA ARG A 68 4.33 18.35 7.63
C ARG A 68 3.73 19.38 6.65
N HIS A 69 2.45 19.24 6.31
CA HIS A 69 1.74 20.20 5.43
C HIS A 69 2.42 20.45 4.08
N PHE A 70 3.01 19.42 3.49
CA PHE A 70 3.69 19.48 2.18
C PHE A 70 4.82 20.51 2.11
N GLN A 71 5.54 20.74 3.23
CA GLN A 71 6.76 21.54 3.22
C GLN A 71 7.72 21.09 2.09
N PRO A 72 8.38 22.02 1.37
CA PRO A 72 9.14 21.68 0.17
C PRO A 72 10.21 20.60 0.37
N CYS A 73 10.89 20.59 1.52
CA CYS A 73 11.89 19.58 1.86
C CYS A 73 11.28 18.19 2.03
N CYS A 74 10.15 18.08 2.73
CA CYS A 74 9.44 16.82 2.95
C CYS A 74 8.79 16.31 1.66
N LEU A 75 8.29 17.22 0.81
CA LEU A 75 7.71 16.89 -0.47
C LEU A 75 8.75 16.36 -1.46
N ALA A 76 9.91 17.02 -1.56
CA ALA A 76 10.99 16.58 -2.43
C ALA A 76 11.50 15.18 -2.05
N SER A 77 11.73 14.92 -0.76
CA SER A 77 12.12 13.60 -0.28
C SER A 77 11.02 12.56 -0.51
N SER A 78 9.75 12.90 -0.25
CA SER A 78 8.61 12.01 -0.50
C SER A 78 8.47 11.65 -1.98
N MET A 79 8.72 12.60 -2.89
CA MET A 79 8.73 12.35 -4.33
C MET A 79 9.88 11.44 -4.76
N ALA A 80 11.09 11.64 -4.22
CA ALA A 80 12.23 10.77 -4.51
C ALA A 80 11.98 9.34 -4.04
N ILE A 81 11.44 9.17 -2.83
CA ILE A 81 11.01 7.88 -2.30
C ILE A 81 9.91 7.31 -3.21
N ALA A 82 8.86 8.06 -3.52
CA ALA A 82 7.79 7.59 -4.40
C ALA A 82 8.34 7.10 -5.75
N ALA A 83 9.25 7.85 -6.39
CA ALA A 83 9.87 7.45 -7.65
C ALA A 83 10.62 6.11 -7.55
N PHE A 84 11.26 5.82 -6.42
CA PHE A 84 11.92 4.54 -6.17
C PHE A 84 10.94 3.39 -5.90
N PHE A 85 9.85 3.67 -5.18
CA PHE A 85 8.88 2.66 -4.72
C PHE A 85 7.77 2.37 -5.76
N VAL A 86 7.43 3.33 -6.63
CA VAL A 86 6.41 3.19 -7.70
C VAL A 86 6.68 1.98 -8.62
N PRO A 87 7.91 1.73 -9.12
CA PRO A 87 8.17 0.59 -9.99
C PRO A 87 7.80 -0.76 -9.36
N PHE A 88 8.03 -0.94 -8.07
CA PHE A 88 7.69 -2.18 -7.36
C PHE A 88 6.18 -2.37 -7.24
N LEU A 89 5.44 -1.30 -6.94
CA LEU A 89 3.98 -1.33 -6.95
C LEU A 89 3.46 -1.63 -8.37
N ALA A 90 4.00 -0.96 -9.38
CA ALA A 90 3.62 -1.16 -10.78
C ALA A 90 3.85 -2.61 -11.22
N ILE A 91 4.98 -3.24 -10.86
CA ILE A 91 5.24 -4.67 -11.13
C ILE A 91 4.20 -5.55 -10.43
N GLY A 92 3.88 -5.28 -9.16
CA GLY A 92 2.87 -6.02 -8.42
C GLY A 92 1.47 -5.94 -9.04
N LEU A 93 1.08 -4.76 -9.55
CA LEU A 93 -0.18 -4.54 -10.26
C LEU A 93 -0.18 -5.20 -11.65
N LEU A 94 0.90 -5.02 -12.43
CA LEU A 94 1.03 -5.57 -13.78
C LEU A 94 1.04 -7.11 -13.76
N ALA A 95 1.64 -7.73 -12.74
CA ALA A 95 1.60 -9.18 -12.56
C ALA A 95 0.17 -9.74 -12.45
N GLN A 96 -0.83 -8.92 -12.11
CA GLN A 96 -2.25 -9.31 -12.10
C GLN A 96 -2.91 -9.20 -13.47
N VAL A 97 -2.53 -8.19 -14.26
CA VAL A 97 -3.18 -7.87 -15.53
C VAL A 97 -2.70 -8.78 -16.64
N VAL A 98 -1.43 -9.21 -16.62
CA VAL A 98 -0.88 -10.02 -17.71
C VAL A 98 -1.52 -11.42 -17.73
N PRO A 99 -2.32 -11.74 -18.77
CA PRO A 99 -2.91 -13.06 -18.93
C PRO A 99 -1.85 -13.99 -19.52
N TRP A 100 -0.96 -14.51 -18.67
CA TRP A 100 0.03 -15.48 -19.14
C TRP A 100 -0.66 -16.84 -19.34
N THR A 101 -0.43 -17.41 -20.52
CA THR A 101 -1.13 -18.58 -21.08
C THR A 101 -1.27 -19.72 -20.07
N ALA A 102 -2.41 -20.42 -20.14
CA ALA A 102 -2.87 -21.47 -19.22
C ALA A 102 -1.91 -22.68 -19.03
N ALA A 103 -0.76 -22.70 -19.72
CA ALA A 103 0.29 -23.71 -19.60
C ALA A 103 1.14 -23.57 -18.32
N ILE A 104 1.16 -22.38 -17.69
CA ILE A 104 1.93 -22.15 -16.47
C ILE A 104 1.02 -22.42 -15.26
N GLY A 105 1.06 -23.66 -14.75
CA GLY A 105 0.16 -24.19 -13.71
C GLY A 105 0.15 -23.46 -12.35
N SER A 106 -0.43 -24.09 -11.32
CA SER A 106 -0.76 -23.53 -9.98
C SER A 106 0.31 -22.66 -9.31
N ARG A 107 1.60 -22.89 -9.62
CA ARG A 107 2.75 -22.10 -9.14
C ARG A 107 2.70 -20.63 -9.56
N TRP A 108 2.13 -20.30 -10.72
CA TRP A 108 2.06 -18.90 -11.17
C TRP A 108 1.01 -18.10 -10.40
N ALA A 109 -0.13 -18.72 -10.07
CA ALA A 109 -1.17 -18.09 -9.26
C ALA A 109 -0.62 -17.66 -7.87
N ALA A 110 0.21 -18.51 -7.26
CA ALA A 110 0.92 -18.17 -6.02
C ALA A 110 1.89 -16.99 -6.21
N ARG A 111 2.67 -16.98 -7.31
CA ARG A 111 3.59 -15.88 -7.61
C ARG A 111 2.87 -14.54 -7.82
N LYS A 112 1.70 -14.52 -8.47
CA LYS A 112 0.90 -13.28 -8.60
C LYS A 112 0.51 -12.70 -7.24
N ILE A 113 0.12 -13.57 -6.29
CA ILE A 113 -0.19 -13.15 -4.93
C ILE A 113 1.07 -12.62 -4.24
N VAL A 114 2.21 -13.29 -4.40
CA VAL A 114 3.49 -12.82 -3.84
C VAL A 114 3.88 -11.45 -4.40
N PHE A 115 3.87 -11.25 -5.72
CA PHE A 115 4.20 -9.95 -6.34
C PHE A 115 3.23 -8.85 -5.93
N TRP A 116 1.95 -9.17 -5.81
CA TRP A 116 0.94 -8.25 -5.31
C TRP A 116 1.22 -7.82 -3.87
N THR A 117 1.42 -8.79 -2.98
CA THR A 117 1.73 -8.52 -1.57
C THR A 117 3.03 -7.75 -1.44
N LEU A 118 4.08 -8.13 -2.17
CA LEU A 118 5.36 -7.43 -2.15
C LEU A 118 5.24 -5.99 -2.67
N GLY A 119 4.51 -5.77 -3.77
CA GLY A 119 4.30 -4.42 -4.31
C GLY A 119 3.61 -3.49 -3.30
N TRP A 120 2.55 -3.98 -2.65
CA TRP A 120 1.87 -3.22 -1.58
C TRP A 120 2.74 -3.03 -0.34
N THR A 121 3.44 -4.07 0.12
CA THR A 121 4.32 -3.97 1.28
C THR A 121 5.42 -2.94 1.03
N ILE A 122 6.12 -3.03 -0.11
CA ILE A 122 7.18 -2.10 -0.48
C ILE A 122 6.61 -0.68 -0.56
N TRP A 123 5.50 -0.47 -1.25
CA TRP A 123 4.84 0.85 -1.34
C TRP A 123 4.52 1.46 0.03
N LEU A 124 3.92 0.69 0.93
CA LEU A 124 3.54 1.14 2.28
C LEU A 124 4.79 1.38 3.15
N PHE A 125 5.87 0.61 2.97
CA PHE A 125 7.17 0.87 3.60
C PHE A 125 7.86 2.16 3.14
N GLY A 126 7.43 2.76 2.03
CA GLY A 126 7.84 4.11 1.66
C GLY A 126 7.39 5.16 2.68
N GLY A 127 6.29 4.92 3.40
CA GLY A 127 5.74 5.85 4.39
C GLY A 127 6.65 6.09 5.60
N PRO A 128 7.11 5.06 6.31
CA PRO A 128 8.05 5.22 7.42
C PRO A 128 9.39 5.80 6.96
N ALA A 129 9.87 5.44 5.76
CA ALA A 129 11.08 6.03 5.18
C ALA A 129 10.93 7.54 4.96
N SER A 130 9.77 7.98 4.50
CA SER A 130 9.44 9.42 4.34
C SER A 130 9.32 10.13 5.69
N PHE A 131 8.73 9.49 6.69
CA PHE A 131 8.66 10.02 8.06
C PHE A 131 10.03 10.17 8.72
N LEU A 132 10.90 9.17 8.60
CA LEU A 132 12.25 9.20 9.19
C LEU A 132 13.04 10.42 8.69
N HIS A 133 12.85 10.77 7.41
CA HIS A 133 13.48 11.93 6.79
C HIS A 133 12.85 13.27 7.20
N ALA A 134 11.59 13.28 7.66
CA ALA A 134 10.90 14.46 8.16
C ALA A 134 11.19 14.77 9.64
N PHE A 135 11.97 13.92 10.32
CA PHE A 135 12.50 14.14 11.68
C PHE A 135 13.99 14.53 11.71
N CYS A 136 14.65 14.60 10.54
CA CYS A 136 15.96 15.23 10.35
C CYS A 136 15.78 16.68 9.88
#